data_AF-A0A499VSF8-F1
#
_entry.id   AF-A0A499VSF8-F1
#
_cell.length_a   1.000
_cell.length_b   1.000
_cell.length_c   1.000
_cell.angle_alpha   90.00
_cell.angle_beta   90.00
_cell.angle_gamma   90.00
#
_symmetry.space_group_name_H-M   'P 1'
#
loop_
_entity.id
_entity.type
_entity.pdbx_description
1 polymer ?
#
loop_
_entity_poly.entity_id
_entity_poly.type
_entity_poly.pdbx_seq_one_letter_code
_entity_poly.pdbx_strand_id
1 'polypeptide(L)' 'MGRAFEQPVRFTREGGSGPAADLQEVLGAPVLFLGISVPSDGWHAPNEKVELDLLLKGVETTAYLWGDLGGSPRHGD' A
#
# COMPACT_ATOMS: atom_id res chain seq x y z
N MET A 1 -7.23 -4.10 1.05
CA MET A 1 -7.01 -4.66 -0.31
C MET A 1 -7.99 -5.77 -0.65
N GLY A 2 -8.28 -6.72 0.25
CA GLY A 2 -9.12 -7.88 -0.09
C GLY A 2 -10.52 -7.55 -0.63
N ARG A 3 -11.15 -6.45 -0.19
CA ARG A 3 -12.42 -5.97 -0.77
C ARG A 3 -12.28 -5.56 -2.24
N ALA A 4 -11.24 -4.80 -2.58
CA ALA A 4 -11.02 -4.35 -3.96
C ALA A 4 -10.64 -5.52 -4.88
N PHE A 5 -9.83 -6.46 -4.41
CA PHE A 5 -9.33 -7.57 -5.23
C PHE A 5 -10.20 -8.85 -5.16
N GLU A 6 -11.27 -8.83 -4.35
CA GLU A 6 -12.19 -9.96 -4.11
C GLU A 6 -11.48 -11.27 -3.76
N GLN A 7 -10.34 -11.17 -3.09
CA GLN A 7 -9.50 -12.32 -2.74
C GLN A 7 -8.72 -12.08 -1.44
N PRO A 8 -8.30 -13.15 -0.75
CA PRO A 8 -7.41 -13.02 0.40
C PRO A 8 -6.10 -12.37 0.01
N VAL A 9 -5.71 -11.32 0.75
CA VAL A 9 -4.46 -10.61 0.51
C VAL A 9 -3.39 -11.12 1.46
N ARG A 10 -2.16 -11.20 0.96
CA ARG A 10 -1.00 -11.61 1.74
C ARG A 10 -0.18 -10.40 2.15
N PHE A 11 0.41 -10.47 3.34
CA PHE A 11 1.42 -9.52 3.76
C PHE A 11 2.78 -9.92 3.17
N THR A 12 3.43 -8.97 2.52
CA THR A 12 4.77 -9.15 1.94
C THR A 12 5.78 -8.27 2.66
N ARG A 13 7.06 -8.58 2.42
CA ARG A 13 8.17 -7.68 2.74
C ARG A 13 8.79 -7.26 1.42
N GLU A 14 9.26 -6.04 1.36
CA GLU A 14 9.96 -5.52 0.18
C GLU A 14 11.46 -5.41 0.46
N GLY A 15 12.27 -5.62 -0.58
CA GLY A 15 13.72 -5.46 -0.51
C GLY A 15 14.22 -4.04 -0.77
N GLY A 16 13.33 -3.15 -1.23
CA GLY A 16 13.67 -1.76 -1.53
C GLY A 16 13.93 -0.94 -0.26
N SER A 17 14.90 -0.04 -0.33
CA SER A 17 15.23 0.89 0.76
C SER A 17 14.40 2.17 0.64
N GLY A 18 13.17 2.15 1.16
CA GLY A 18 12.34 3.35 1.35
C GLY A 18 12.51 3.96 2.75
N PRO A 19 12.03 5.19 3.00
CA PRO A 19 12.15 5.89 4.29
C PRO A 19 11.20 5.34 5.37
N ALA A 20 10.71 4.11 5.22
CA ALA A 20 9.67 3.52 6.05
C ALA A 20 10.02 3.51 7.55
N ALA A 21 11.23 3.03 7.86
CA ALA A 21 11.72 2.91 9.22
C ALA A 21 11.88 4.30 9.86
N ASP A 22 12.52 5.22 9.14
CA ASP A 22 12.75 6.60 9.61
C ASP A 22 11.42 7.33 9.84
N LEU A 23 10.44 7.19 8.93
CA LEU A 23 9.11 7.77 9.08
C LEU A 23 8.40 7.21 10.31
N GLN A 24 8.48 5.90 10.55
CA GLN A 24 7.87 5.28 11.72
C GLN A 24 8.53 5.79 13.02
N GLU A 25 9.86 5.93 13.05
CA GLU A 25 10.60 6.46 14.20
C GLU A 25 10.20 7.90 14.51
N VAL A 26 10.20 8.78 13.49
CA VAL A 26 9.93 10.21 13.67
C VAL A 26 8.46 10.47 14.02
N LEU A 27 7.52 9.75 13.40
CA LEU A 27 6.09 9.98 13.60
C LEU A 27 5.53 9.25 14.82
N GLY A 28 6.23 8.25 15.35
CA GLY A 28 5.73 7.40 16.42
C GLY A 28 4.44 6.66 16.06
N ALA A 29 4.18 6.45 14.77
CA ALA A 29 2.95 5.87 14.24
C ALA A 29 3.25 4.73 13.26
N PRO A 30 2.36 3.72 13.15
CA PRO A 30 2.55 2.65 12.17
C PRO A 30 2.61 3.20 10.74
N VAL A 31 3.61 2.76 9.97
CA VAL A 31 3.71 3.06 8.54
C VAL A 31 3.26 1.86 7.73
N LEU A 32 2.29 2.06 6.83
CA LEU A 32 1.74 1.02 5.97
C LEU A 32 2.09 1.32 4.51
N PHE A 33 2.60 0.29 3.81
CA PHE A 33 2.76 0.32 2.35
C PHE A 33 1.60 -0.39 1.68
N LEU A 34 0.98 0.29 0.72
CA LEU A 34 -0.06 -0.24 -0.15
C LEU A 34 0.52 -0.31 -1.56
N GLY A 35 1.22 -1.41 -1.84
CA GLY A 35 1.86 -1.65 -3.13
C GLY A 35 0.90 -2.30 -4.12
N ILE A 36 0.87 -1.80 -5.36
CA ILE A 36 0.20 -2.43 -6.50
C ILE A 36 1.17 -2.91 -7.57
N SER A 37 2.47 -2.80 -7.29
CA SER A 37 3.51 -3.14 -8.24
C SER A 37 3.71 -4.64 -8.39
N VAL A 38 4.16 -5.03 -9.58
CA VAL A 38 4.59 -6.40 -9.89
C VAL A 38 6.05 -6.39 -10.37
N PRO A 39 6.78 -7.51 -10.29
CA PRO A 39 8.19 -7.54 -10.66
C PRO A 39 8.50 -7.06 -12.09
N SER A 40 7.54 -7.20 -13.01
CA SER A 40 7.68 -6.75 -14.40
C SER A 40 7.53 -5.25 -14.61
N ASP A 41 7.18 -4.47 -13.58
CA ASP A 41 7.06 -3.01 -13.70
C ASP A 41 8.40 -2.35 -13.97
N GLY A 42 9.51 -3.00 -13.56
CA GLY A 42 10.85 -2.58 -13.95
C GLY A 42 11.26 -1.23 -13.40
N TRP A 43 10.91 -0.91 -12.15
CA TRP A 43 11.28 0.34 -11.50
C TRP A 43 12.79 0.59 -11.64
N HIS A 44 13.15 1.77 -12.17
CA HIS A 44 14.52 2.16 -12.49
C HIS A 44 15.18 1.43 -13.69
N ALA A 45 14.40 0.80 -14.56
CA ALA A 45 14.88 0.12 -15.77
C ALA A 45 14.17 0.63 -17.04
N PRO A 46 14.74 0.40 -18.24
CA PRO A 46 14.05 0.73 -19.50
C PRO A 46 12.71 0.02 -19.64
N ASN A 47 11.75 0.68 -20.30
CA ASN A 47 10.36 0.22 -20.44
C ASN A 47 9.62 0.06 -19.10
N GLU A 48 9.99 0.86 -18.09
CA GLU A 48 9.23 1.00 -16.85
C GLU A 48 7.75 1.23 -17.14
N LYS A 49 6.88 0.49 -16.45
CA LYS A 49 5.44 0.53 -16.70
C LYS A 49 4.63 0.35 -15.42
N VAL A 50 3.33 0.55 -15.57
CA VAL A 50 2.31 0.17 -14.59
C VAL A 50 1.17 -0.54 -15.30
N GLU A 51 0.57 -1.53 -14.63
CA GLU A 51 -0.68 -2.13 -15.07
C GLU A 51 -1.87 -1.26 -14.63
N LEU A 52 -2.66 -0.77 -15.59
CA LEU A 52 -3.76 0.16 -15.28
C LEU A 52 -4.81 -0.46 -14.35
N ASP A 53 -5.13 -1.74 -14.54
CA ASP A 53 -6.08 -2.45 -13.68
C ASP A 53 -5.58 -2.52 -12.22
N LEU A 54 -4.28 -2.75 -12.02
CA LEU A 54 -3.68 -2.77 -10.68
C LEU A 54 -3.65 -1.38 -10.06
N LEU A 55 -3.34 -0.35 -10.86
CA LEU A 55 -3.39 1.05 -10.42
C LEU A 55 -4.81 1.42 -9.94
N LEU A 56 -5.84 1.08 -10.71
CA LEU A 56 -7.24 1.34 -10.35
C LEU A 56 -7.66 0.57 -9.09
N LYS A 57 -7.22 -0.70 -8.94
CA LYS A 57 -7.44 -1.47 -7.72
C LYS A 57 -6.72 -0.88 -6.50
N GLY A 58 -5.58 -0.20 -6.72
CA GLY A 58 -4.89 0.60 -5.71
C GLY A 58 -5.71 1.79 -5.23
N VAL A 59 -6.32 2.52 -6.17
CA VAL A 59 -7.24 3.64 -5.86
C VAL A 59 -8.43 3.14 -5.04
N GLU A 60 -9.09 2.08 -5.51
CA GLU A 60 -10.23 1.45 -4.81
C GLU A 60 -9.85 1.00 -3.39
N THR A 61 -8.70 0.34 -3.25
CA THR A 61 -8.17 -0.06 -1.94
C THR A 61 -7.98 1.15 -1.02
N THR A 62 -7.37 2.22 -1.53
CA THR A 62 -7.06 3.42 -0.75
C THR A 62 -8.35 4.09 -0.26
N ALA A 63 -9.37 4.14 -1.10
CA ALA A 63 -10.68 4.66 -0.74
C ALA A 63 -11.32 3.85 0.41
N TYR A 64 -11.27 2.52 0.35
CA TYR A 64 -11.75 1.68 1.45
C TYR A 64 -10.96 1.89 2.73
N LEU A 65 -9.62 1.92 2.65
CA LEU A 65 -8.76 2.16 3.80
C LEU A 65 -9.10 3.50 4.48
N TRP A 66 -9.29 4.56 3.71
CA TRP A 66 -9.62 5.87 4.25
C TRP A 66 -10.98 5.89 4.94
N GLY A 67 -11.99 5.23 4.37
CA GLY A 67 -13.30 5.06 4.99
C GLY A 67 -13.22 4.29 6.32
N ASP A 68 -12.48 3.19 6.34
CA ASP A 68 -12.29 2.36 7.54
C ASP A 68 -11.56 3.14 8.64
N LEU A 69 -10.53 3.91 8.29
CA LEU A 69 -9.81 4.79 9.23
C LEU A 69 -10.69 5.91 9.79
N GLY A 70 -11.57 6.49 8.97
CA GLY A 70 -12.49 7.53 9.41
C GLY A 70 -13.63 7.02 10.31
N GLY A 71 -14.00 5.74 10.17
CA GLY A 71 -15.04 5.09 10.97
C GLY A 71 -14.53 4.33 12.21
N SER A 72 -13.22 4.11 12.34
CA SER A 72 -12.63 3.37 13.45
C SER A 72 -12.40 4.29 14.66
N PRO A 73 -12.74 3.85 15.89
CA PRO A 73 -12.34 4.55 17.11
C PRO A 73 -10.81 4.69 17.15
N ARG A 74 -10.31 5.84 17.59
CA ARG A 74 -8.86 6.01 17.74
C ARG A 74 -8.38 5.11 18.88
N HIS A 75 -7.24 4.46 18.69
CA HIS A 75 -6.58 3.73 19.77
C HIS A 75 -6.14 4.75 20.83
N GLY A 76 -6.91 4.88 21.92
CA GLY A 76 -6.67 5.86 22.98
C GLY A 76 -7.92 6.59 23.51
N ASP A 77 -9.09 6.42 22.87
CA ASP A 77 -10.40 6.77 23.46
C ASP A 77 -10.94 5.64 24.35
#